data_AF-A0A7X9CKT9-F1
#
_entry.id   AF-A0A7X9CKT9-F1
#
_cell.length_a   1.000
_cell.length_b   1.000
_cell.length_c   1.000
_cell.angle_alpha   90.00
_cell.angle_beta   90.00
_cell.angle_gamma   90.00
#
_symmetry.space_group_name_H-M   'P 1'
#
loop_
_entity.id
_entity.type
_entity.pdbx_description
1 polymer ?
#
loop_
_entity_poly.entity_id
_entity_poly.type
_entity_poly.pdbx_seq_one_letter_code
_entity_poly.pdbx_strand_id
1 'polypeptide(L)'
;LSSRGVYKFPVERKSMAMYDDHQASSYDLEHASWSNLPEDDFILHDDLHYTIGEFIWTGFDYLGEPTPYYSHWPSHSSLFGAVDLAGIPKDRFYLYRSHWNREVETLHILPHWNWNGREGEVTPIFVYTNHPTAELFINGKSQGVRTKDLSIPVEGSYSEEAQQSLERQKRYRLMWMDTKYEPGIVKVVAYDAEGNVAATKEMRTAGKPHRLVLEADRTEITADGKDLSFITISVVDRQGNPCPNVNELVRFSVKGAGSYRAAANGDPASLDLFHLPHMHLFNGKLVAIVESSRQPGILTFEAKAKGLRKASIDIRTR
;
A
#
# COMPACT_ATOMS: atom_id res chain seq x y z
N LEU A 1 -8.42 4.79 -8.47
CA LEU A 1 -7.07 5.34 -8.70
C LEU A 1 -6.38 5.41 -7.36
N SER A 2 -5.17 4.86 -7.25
CA SER A 2 -4.41 4.81 -6.00
C SER A 2 -2.92 4.60 -6.30
N SER A 3 -2.04 5.39 -5.71
CA SER A 3 -0.58 5.18 -5.71
C SER A 3 -0.13 4.67 -4.35
N ARG A 4 0.76 3.68 -4.30
CA ARG A 4 1.23 3.07 -3.05
C ARG A 4 1.86 4.10 -2.11
N GLY A 5 1.28 4.32 -0.93
CA GLY A 5 1.88 5.15 0.12
C GLY A 5 1.86 6.66 -0.15
N VAL A 6 1.05 7.12 -1.10
CA VAL A 6 0.85 8.55 -1.38
C VAL A 6 -0.50 8.97 -0.79
N TYR A 7 -0.54 10.09 -0.05
CA TYR A 7 -1.80 10.56 0.54
C TYR A 7 -1.98 12.05 0.28
N LYS A 8 -3.17 12.41 -0.22
CA LYS A 8 -3.53 13.78 -0.61
C LYS A 8 -4.48 14.39 0.41
N PHE A 9 -4.34 15.70 0.61
CA PHE A 9 -5.18 16.49 1.52
C PHE A 9 -5.78 17.69 0.77
N PRO A 10 -7.02 18.12 1.08
CA PRO A 10 -7.96 17.46 2.00
C PRO A 10 -8.41 16.08 1.51
N VAL A 11 -8.86 15.24 2.45
CA VAL A 11 -9.32 13.87 2.17
C VAL A 11 -10.78 13.91 1.77
N GLU A 12 -11.03 13.81 0.47
CA GLU A 12 -12.36 13.96 -0.12
C GLU A 12 -12.51 13.05 -1.34
N ARG A 13 -13.75 12.72 -1.71
CA ARG A 13 -14.06 11.95 -2.91
C ARG A 13 -13.80 12.80 -4.15
N LYS A 14 -12.99 12.31 -5.09
CA LYS A 14 -12.69 12.99 -6.35
C LYS A 14 -12.78 12.05 -7.55
N SER A 15 -13.40 12.56 -8.61
CA SER A 15 -13.33 11.95 -9.93
C SER A 15 -12.21 12.59 -10.74
N MET A 16 -11.40 11.78 -11.42
CA MET A 16 -10.34 12.22 -12.34
C MET A 16 -9.32 13.20 -11.71
N ALA A 17 -9.01 13.04 -10.43
CA ALA A 17 -8.05 13.90 -9.74
C ALA A 17 -6.65 13.78 -10.35
N MET A 18 -6.03 14.92 -10.65
CA MET A 18 -4.64 15.02 -11.10
C MET A 18 -3.85 15.91 -10.15
N TYR A 19 -2.56 15.59 -10.01
CA TYR A 19 -1.61 16.29 -9.15
C TYR A 19 -0.26 16.42 -9.86
N ASP A 20 0.51 17.44 -9.49
CA ASP A 20 1.81 17.74 -10.12
C ASP A 20 2.85 16.63 -9.94
N ASP A 21 2.70 15.75 -8.94
CA ASP A 21 3.59 14.61 -8.71
C ASP A 21 3.20 13.35 -9.48
N HIS A 22 2.19 13.42 -10.35
CA HIS A 22 1.70 12.31 -11.17
C HIS A 22 1.15 11.11 -10.38
N GLN A 23 0.81 11.30 -9.11
CA GLN A 23 0.30 10.25 -8.22
C GLN A 23 -1.20 10.36 -7.96
N ALA A 24 -1.78 9.32 -7.37
CA ALA A 24 -3.15 9.30 -6.85
C ALA A 24 -3.15 8.99 -5.33
N SER A 25 -4.15 9.48 -4.61
CA SER A 25 -4.27 9.26 -3.17
C SER A 25 -4.60 7.80 -2.82
N SER A 26 -3.90 7.25 -1.83
CA SER A 26 -4.15 5.92 -1.24
C SER A 26 -5.26 5.90 -0.19
N TYR A 27 -5.96 7.01 0.06
CA TYR A 27 -7.18 7.00 0.89
C TYR A 27 -8.38 6.30 0.22
N ASP A 28 -8.20 5.79 -1.00
CA ASP A 28 -9.23 5.11 -1.79
C ASP A 28 -10.52 5.92 -1.91
N LEU A 29 -10.33 7.19 -2.27
CA LEU A 29 -11.40 8.16 -2.54
C LEU A 29 -11.32 8.77 -3.95
N GLU A 30 -10.36 8.31 -4.76
CA GLU A 30 -10.14 8.79 -6.11
C GLU A 30 -10.48 7.71 -7.14
N HIS A 31 -11.26 8.07 -8.16
CA HIS A 31 -11.72 7.15 -9.20
C HIS A 31 -11.75 7.81 -10.58
N ALA A 32 -11.80 7.00 -11.63
CA ALA A 32 -12.04 7.50 -12.98
C ALA A 32 -13.50 7.95 -13.15
N SER A 33 -13.80 8.83 -14.10
CA SER A 33 -15.16 9.36 -14.29
C SER A 33 -16.19 8.31 -14.71
N TRP A 34 -15.75 7.20 -15.31
CA TRP A 34 -16.59 6.06 -15.69
C TRP A 34 -16.57 4.91 -14.67
N SER A 35 -15.94 5.14 -13.51
CA SER A 35 -15.79 4.16 -12.45
C SER A 35 -16.21 4.77 -11.12
N ASN A 36 -15.96 4.06 -10.03
CA ASN A 36 -16.53 4.28 -8.71
C ASN A 36 -15.55 3.77 -7.65
N LEU A 37 -15.91 3.95 -6.37
CA LEU A 37 -15.10 3.47 -5.25
C LEU A 37 -15.48 2.01 -4.92
N PRO A 38 -14.58 1.21 -4.32
CA PRO A 38 -14.88 -0.18 -3.97
C PRO A 38 -16.17 -0.34 -3.16
N GLU A 39 -16.41 0.56 -2.20
CA GLU A 39 -17.61 0.50 -1.35
C GLU A 39 -18.91 0.83 -2.10
N ASP A 40 -18.83 1.45 -3.28
CA ASP A 40 -19.99 1.66 -4.12
C ASP A 40 -20.49 0.37 -4.75
N ASP A 41 -19.60 -0.60 -4.99
CA ASP A 41 -19.94 -1.94 -5.50
C ASP A 41 -20.20 -2.93 -4.37
N PHE A 42 -19.42 -2.88 -3.27
CA PHE A 42 -19.61 -3.77 -2.12
C PHE A 42 -21.04 -3.73 -1.58
N ILE A 43 -21.62 -2.54 -1.47
CA ILE A 43 -22.99 -2.39 -0.97
C ILE A 43 -24.03 -2.96 -1.94
N LEU A 44 -23.76 -2.92 -3.25
CA LEU A 44 -24.61 -3.56 -4.24
C LEU A 44 -24.57 -5.07 -4.04
N HIS A 45 -23.38 -5.66 -3.94
CA HIS A 45 -23.21 -7.10 -3.70
C HIS A 45 -23.86 -7.59 -2.41
N ASP A 46 -23.74 -6.81 -1.33
CA ASP A 46 -24.31 -7.18 -0.04
C ASP A 46 -25.85 -7.10 -0.04
N ASP A 47 -26.45 -6.07 -0.66
CA ASP A 47 -27.87 -5.75 -0.51
C ASP A 47 -28.74 -6.23 -1.71
N LEU A 48 -28.16 -6.39 -2.90
CA LEU A 48 -28.88 -6.73 -4.12
C LEU A 48 -28.56 -8.16 -4.56
N HIS A 49 -29.43 -9.11 -4.22
CA HIS A 49 -29.22 -10.54 -4.55
C HIS A 49 -29.00 -10.86 -6.04
N TYR A 50 -29.38 -9.96 -6.95
CA TYR A 50 -29.16 -10.11 -8.39
C TYR A 50 -27.78 -9.63 -8.86
N THR A 51 -27.01 -8.94 -8.01
CA THR A 51 -25.60 -8.62 -8.28
C THR A 51 -24.72 -9.76 -7.78
N ILE A 52 -24.33 -10.64 -8.70
CA ILE A 52 -23.63 -11.90 -8.39
C ILE A 52 -22.14 -11.73 -8.03
N GLY A 53 -21.60 -10.52 -8.14
CA GLY A 53 -20.21 -10.17 -7.84
C GLY A 53 -19.59 -9.20 -8.84
N GLU A 54 -18.27 -9.02 -8.75
CA GLU A 54 -17.51 -8.09 -9.59
C GLU A 54 -16.18 -8.66 -10.10
N PHE A 55 -15.68 -8.03 -11.16
CA PHE A 55 -14.29 -8.13 -11.60
C PHE A 55 -13.67 -6.74 -11.56
N ILE A 56 -12.94 -6.46 -10.49
CA ILE A 56 -12.37 -5.14 -10.27
C ILE A 56 -11.38 -4.77 -11.38
N TRP A 57 -11.36 -3.51 -11.76
CA TRP A 57 -10.32 -2.94 -12.62
C TRP A 57 -9.31 -2.17 -11.76
N THR A 58 -8.17 -2.75 -11.39
CA THR A 58 -7.65 -4.11 -11.67
C THR A 58 -7.11 -4.75 -10.39
N GLY A 59 -6.73 -6.03 -10.46
CA GLY A 59 -5.98 -6.66 -9.37
C GLY A 59 -4.57 -6.06 -9.21
N PHE A 60 -3.82 -6.01 -10.30
CA PHE A 60 -2.47 -5.44 -10.38
C PHE A 60 -2.43 -4.24 -11.32
N ASP A 61 -1.59 -3.26 -11.04
CA ASP A 61 -1.21 -2.27 -12.04
C ASP A 61 -0.53 -2.94 -13.25
N TYR A 62 -0.56 -2.25 -14.38
CA TYR A 62 0.00 -2.70 -15.65
C TYR A 62 0.62 -1.51 -16.40
N LEU A 63 1.44 -1.80 -17.40
CA LEU A 63 2.06 -0.77 -18.25
C LEU A 63 1.02 -0.17 -19.22
N GLY A 64 1.11 1.13 -19.47
CA GLY A 64 0.16 1.89 -20.27
C GLY A 64 -1.05 2.38 -19.47
N GLU A 65 -1.99 3.01 -20.17
CA GLU A 65 -3.24 3.55 -19.63
C GLU A 65 -3.10 4.29 -18.28
N PRO A 66 -2.27 5.35 -18.22
CA PRO A 66 -1.95 6.05 -16.98
C PRO A 66 -3.08 7.00 -16.54
N THR A 67 -4.35 6.62 -16.69
CA THR A 67 -5.49 7.43 -16.26
C THR A 67 -5.30 7.90 -14.82
N PRO A 68 -5.46 9.20 -14.52
CA PRO A 68 -6.05 10.27 -15.35
C PRO A 68 -5.05 11.05 -16.21
N TYR A 69 -3.78 10.66 -16.21
CA TYR A 69 -2.65 11.33 -16.83
C TYR A 69 -2.45 10.98 -18.32
N TYR A 70 -3.49 11.12 -19.16
CA TYR A 70 -3.47 10.62 -20.55
C TYR A 70 -2.32 11.11 -21.45
N SER A 71 -2.01 12.39 -21.38
CA SER A 71 -0.95 13.05 -22.17
C SER A 71 0.13 13.68 -21.30
N HIS A 72 0.27 13.21 -20.05
CA HIS A 72 1.15 13.81 -19.05
C HIS A 72 2.35 12.91 -18.79
N TRP A 73 3.32 12.95 -19.72
CA TRP A 73 4.64 12.37 -19.47
C TRP A 73 5.24 12.98 -18.18
N PRO A 74 5.85 12.19 -17.27
CA PRO A 74 6.31 10.81 -17.46
C PRO A 74 5.35 9.70 -17.04
N SER A 75 4.06 9.96 -16.79
CA SER A 75 3.12 8.88 -16.47
C SER A 75 2.98 7.89 -17.61
N HIS A 76 3.30 6.62 -17.37
CA HIS A 76 3.27 5.58 -18.40
C HIS A 76 2.79 4.20 -17.91
N SER A 77 2.45 4.03 -16.63
CA SER A 77 1.76 2.85 -16.13
C SER A 77 0.48 3.22 -15.38
N SER A 78 -0.36 2.22 -15.15
CA SER A 78 -1.68 2.41 -14.57
C SER A 78 -1.64 2.66 -13.06
N LEU A 79 -2.77 3.18 -12.55
CA LEU A 79 -3.03 3.54 -11.15
C LEU A 79 -4.25 2.79 -10.58
N PHE A 80 -4.69 1.74 -11.27
CA PHE A 80 -5.96 1.06 -11.00
C PHE A 80 -5.83 -0.05 -9.97
N GLY A 81 -4.70 -0.74 -9.97
CA GLY A 81 -4.46 -1.97 -9.24
C GLY A 81 -4.60 -1.80 -7.73
N ALA A 82 -5.16 -2.81 -7.07
CA ALA A 82 -5.04 -2.97 -5.61
C ALA A 82 -3.60 -3.30 -5.19
N VAL A 83 -2.82 -3.90 -6.10
CA VAL A 83 -1.40 -4.18 -6.00
C VAL A 83 -0.65 -3.38 -7.06
N ASP A 84 0.52 -2.83 -6.72
CA ASP A 84 1.32 -2.07 -7.68
C ASP A 84 2.05 -2.95 -8.72
N LEU A 85 2.70 -2.31 -9.70
CA LEU A 85 3.43 -2.99 -10.77
C LEU A 85 4.61 -3.83 -10.25
N ALA A 86 5.14 -3.51 -9.06
CA ALA A 86 6.20 -4.27 -8.40
C ALA A 86 5.68 -5.46 -7.58
N GLY A 87 4.35 -5.68 -7.55
CA GLY A 87 3.71 -6.71 -6.74
C GLY A 87 3.57 -6.36 -5.27
N ILE A 88 3.74 -5.08 -4.89
CA ILE A 88 3.58 -4.62 -3.52
C ILE A 88 2.12 -4.15 -3.30
N PRO A 89 1.41 -4.68 -2.30
CA PRO A 89 0.04 -4.24 -1.99
C PRO A 89 -0.04 -2.74 -1.70
N LYS A 90 -1.04 -2.07 -2.27
CA LYS A 90 -1.46 -0.72 -1.86
C LYS A 90 -2.42 -0.83 -0.66
N ASP A 91 -2.79 0.30 -0.06
CA ASP A 91 -3.77 0.32 1.04
C ASP A 91 -5.09 -0.37 0.64
N ARG A 92 -5.54 -0.15 -0.59
CA ARG A 92 -6.72 -0.77 -1.21
C ARG A 92 -6.78 -2.28 -1.09
N PHE A 93 -5.65 -2.98 -1.21
CA PHE A 93 -5.61 -4.43 -1.06
C PHE A 93 -6.19 -4.87 0.29
N TYR A 94 -5.90 -4.12 1.35
CA TYR A 94 -6.38 -4.43 2.70
C TYR A 94 -7.86 -4.07 2.90
N LEU A 95 -8.40 -3.10 2.16
CA LEU A 95 -9.84 -2.85 2.13
C LEU A 95 -10.57 -4.07 1.58
N TYR A 96 -10.18 -4.55 0.40
CA TYR A 96 -10.72 -5.78 -0.19
C TYR A 96 -10.54 -6.98 0.73
N ARG A 97 -9.33 -7.21 1.27
CA ARG A 97 -9.07 -8.34 2.17
C ARG A 97 -9.97 -8.31 3.40
N SER A 98 -10.18 -7.14 3.99
CA SER A 98 -11.03 -6.97 5.17
C SER A 98 -12.51 -7.28 4.94
N HIS A 99 -12.98 -7.13 3.70
CA HIS A 99 -14.36 -7.37 3.32
C HIS A 99 -14.59 -8.78 2.76
N TRP A 100 -13.71 -9.23 1.85
CA TRP A 100 -13.85 -10.49 1.11
C TRP A 100 -13.22 -11.71 1.77
N ASN A 101 -12.13 -11.55 2.53
CA ASN A 101 -11.48 -12.66 3.22
C ASN A 101 -11.59 -12.49 4.73
N ARG A 102 -12.80 -12.67 5.25
CA ARG A 102 -13.12 -12.47 6.67
C ARG A 102 -12.47 -13.50 7.59
N GLU A 103 -11.98 -14.62 7.04
CA GLU A 103 -11.28 -15.69 7.76
C GLU A 103 -9.83 -15.30 8.12
N VAL A 104 -9.23 -14.36 7.38
CA VAL A 104 -7.87 -13.87 7.65
C VAL A 104 -7.96 -12.52 8.35
N GLU A 105 -7.45 -12.46 9.58
CA GLU A 105 -7.41 -11.22 10.37
C GLU A 105 -6.81 -10.07 9.55
N THR A 106 -7.56 -8.98 9.48
CA THR A 106 -7.11 -7.75 8.85
C THR A 106 -7.28 -6.61 9.85
N LEU A 107 -6.14 -6.01 10.21
CA LEU A 107 -6.08 -4.72 10.90
C LEU A 107 -5.02 -3.88 10.19
N HIS A 108 -5.47 -2.97 9.34
CA HIS A 108 -4.60 -2.14 8.51
C HIS A 108 -4.87 -0.67 8.77
N ILE A 109 -3.81 0.08 9.06
CA ILE A 109 -3.86 1.50 9.43
C ILE A 109 -3.23 2.28 8.29
N LEU A 110 -3.93 3.31 7.81
CA LEU A 110 -3.40 4.31 6.88
C LEU A 110 -3.77 5.73 7.34
N PRO A 111 -2.99 6.76 6.99
CA PRO A 111 -1.75 6.70 6.21
C PRO A 111 -0.54 6.29 7.05
N HIS A 112 0.66 6.39 6.49
CA HIS A 112 1.90 6.38 7.30
C HIS A 112 1.93 7.56 8.30
N TRP A 113 2.76 7.53 9.35
CA TRP A 113 2.88 8.61 10.35
C TRP A 113 4.15 9.48 10.24
N ASN A 114 4.58 9.79 9.02
CA ASN A 114 5.79 10.55 8.73
C ASN A 114 5.47 11.84 7.95
N TRP A 115 4.96 12.86 8.63
CA TRP A 115 4.41 14.08 8.04
C TRP A 115 5.16 15.34 8.48
N ASN A 116 6.49 15.32 8.38
CA ASN A 116 7.34 16.46 8.76
C ASN A 116 6.86 17.77 8.10
N GLY A 117 6.62 18.80 8.90
CA GLY A 117 6.09 20.08 8.46
C GLY A 117 4.55 20.18 8.43
N ARG A 118 3.83 19.15 8.86
CA ARG A 118 2.37 19.14 9.05
C ARG A 118 1.98 19.01 10.53
N GLU A 119 2.88 19.30 11.47
CA GLU A 119 2.59 19.19 12.91
C GLU A 119 1.38 20.05 13.28
N GLY A 120 0.37 19.42 13.90
CA GLY A 120 -0.89 20.08 14.26
C GLY A 120 -1.92 20.19 13.14
N GLU A 121 -1.57 19.85 11.90
CA GLU A 121 -2.48 19.85 10.76
C GLU A 121 -3.36 18.61 10.74
N VAL A 122 -4.59 18.77 10.21
CA VAL A 122 -5.52 17.66 10.05
C VAL A 122 -4.91 16.61 9.11
N THR A 123 -4.85 15.38 9.61
CA THR A 123 -4.30 14.20 8.95
C THR A 123 -5.21 13.02 9.31
N PRO A 124 -6.24 12.74 8.49
CA PRO A 124 -7.20 11.68 8.77
C PRO A 124 -6.53 10.30 8.86
N ILE A 125 -7.02 9.46 9.77
CA ILE A 125 -6.60 8.05 9.87
C ILE A 125 -7.76 7.15 9.49
N PHE A 126 -7.54 6.26 8.54
CA PHE A 126 -8.49 5.20 8.19
C PHE A 126 -7.94 3.85 8.67
N VAL A 127 -8.86 2.98 9.05
CA VAL A 127 -8.57 1.60 9.41
C VAL A 127 -9.43 0.67 8.57
N TYR A 128 -8.75 -0.20 7.82
CA TYR A 128 -9.38 -1.32 7.12
C TYR A 128 -9.26 -2.55 8.00
N THR A 129 -10.40 -3.10 8.42
CA THR A 129 -10.42 -4.24 9.33
C THR A 129 -11.64 -5.12 9.15
N ASN A 130 -11.53 -6.43 9.38
CA ASN A 130 -12.68 -7.34 9.41
C ASN A 130 -13.43 -7.30 10.76
N HIS A 131 -12.91 -6.58 11.76
CA HIS A 131 -13.59 -6.33 13.03
C HIS A 131 -14.64 -5.20 12.91
N PRO A 132 -15.73 -5.24 13.70
CA PRO A 132 -16.79 -4.22 13.65
C PRO A 132 -16.36 -2.86 14.22
N THR A 133 -15.50 -2.87 15.24
CA THR A 133 -15.20 -1.68 16.06
C THR A 133 -13.70 -1.55 16.30
N ALA A 134 -13.20 -0.32 16.37
CA ALA A 134 -11.85 -0.05 16.84
C ALA A 134 -11.74 1.30 17.57
N GLU A 135 -10.75 1.40 18.44
CA GLU A 135 -10.36 2.64 19.10
C GLU A 135 -8.96 3.04 18.63
N LEU A 136 -8.82 4.32 18.30
CA LEU A 136 -7.57 4.92 17.85
C LEU A 136 -6.92 5.71 18.99
N PHE A 137 -5.61 5.58 19.13
CA PHE A 137 -4.80 6.33 20.09
C PHE A 137 -3.64 7.01 19.37
N ILE A 138 -3.41 8.29 19.65
CA ILE A 138 -2.22 9.03 19.23
C ILE A 138 -1.47 9.41 20.50
N ASN A 139 -0.23 8.94 20.63
CA ASN A 139 0.62 9.16 21.82
C ASN A 139 -0.07 8.80 23.14
N GLY A 140 -0.83 7.69 23.13
CA GLY A 140 -1.58 7.18 24.28
C GLY A 140 -2.90 7.90 24.55
N LYS A 141 -3.23 8.97 23.83
CA LYS A 141 -4.51 9.67 23.94
C LYS A 141 -5.53 9.11 22.95
N SER A 142 -6.67 8.65 23.46
CA SER A 142 -7.79 8.20 22.64
C SER A 142 -8.29 9.31 21.71
N GLN A 143 -8.56 8.95 20.46
CA GLN A 143 -9.20 9.76 19.43
C GLN A 143 -10.67 9.33 19.24
N GLY A 144 -11.18 8.50 20.15
CA GLY A 144 -12.54 7.96 20.13
C GLY A 144 -12.65 6.60 19.46
N VAL A 145 -13.75 5.92 19.79
CA VAL A 145 -14.16 4.63 19.23
C VAL A 145 -14.95 4.86 17.93
N ARG A 146 -14.74 4.01 16.93
CA ARG A 146 -15.53 3.96 15.69
C ARG A 146 -16.03 2.55 15.45
N THR A 147 -17.28 2.44 15.03
CA THR A 147 -17.95 1.19 14.67
C THR A 147 -18.46 1.31 13.24
N LYS A 148 -18.35 0.24 12.46
CA LYS A 148 -18.92 0.18 11.12
C LYS A 148 -20.44 0.30 11.18
N ASP A 149 -21.00 1.18 10.36
CA ASP A 149 -22.44 1.36 10.29
C ASP A 149 -23.04 0.41 9.24
N LEU A 150 -23.44 -0.78 9.69
CA LEU A 150 -24.06 -1.80 8.84
C LEU A 150 -25.52 -1.49 8.48
N SER A 151 -26.10 -0.41 9.04
CA SER A 151 -27.50 -0.02 8.76
C SER A 151 -27.65 0.84 7.50
N ILE A 152 -26.54 1.34 6.95
CA ILE A 152 -26.53 2.17 5.74
C ILE A 152 -27.05 1.34 4.54
N PRO A 153 -28.20 1.70 3.95
CA PRO A 153 -28.81 0.95 2.86
C PRO A 153 -28.21 1.33 1.51
N VAL A 154 -28.38 0.48 0.50
CA VAL A 154 -28.06 0.84 -0.90
C VAL A 154 -28.85 2.07 -1.38
N GLU A 155 -30.13 2.17 -1.03
CA GLU A 155 -31.02 3.27 -1.42
C GLU A 155 -30.68 4.54 -0.65
N GLY A 156 -30.54 5.68 -1.34
CA GLY A 156 -30.23 6.97 -0.70
C GLY A 156 -28.78 7.16 -0.26
N SER A 157 -27.94 6.13 -0.22
CA SER A 157 -26.51 6.24 0.15
C SER A 157 -25.58 6.68 -0.97
N TYR A 158 -26.13 7.12 -2.11
CA TYR A 158 -25.35 7.56 -3.28
C TYR A 158 -25.72 8.98 -3.78
N SER A 159 -26.52 9.74 -3.00
CA SER A 159 -26.74 11.16 -3.32
C SER A 159 -25.42 11.94 -3.27
N GLU A 160 -25.42 13.16 -3.80
CA GLU A 160 -24.23 14.02 -3.75
C GLU A 160 -23.79 14.27 -2.31
N GLU A 161 -24.73 14.56 -1.41
CA GLU A 161 -24.46 14.76 0.01
C GLU A 161 -23.90 13.49 0.66
N ALA A 162 -24.48 12.33 0.35
CA ALA A 162 -24.02 11.05 0.88
C ALA A 162 -22.60 10.70 0.42
N GLN A 163 -22.26 11.05 -0.83
CA GLN A 163 -20.91 10.89 -1.36
C GLN A 163 -19.92 11.86 -0.70
N GLN A 164 -20.32 13.10 -0.43
CA GLN A 164 -19.48 14.09 0.27
C GLN A 164 -19.23 13.69 1.74
N SER A 165 -20.23 13.15 2.42
CA SER A 165 -20.11 12.67 3.82
C SER A 165 -19.56 11.26 3.96
N LEU A 166 -19.17 10.63 2.83
CA LEU A 166 -18.59 9.29 2.77
C LEU A 166 -19.50 8.23 3.43
N GLU A 167 -20.83 8.29 3.22
CA GLU A 167 -21.79 7.40 3.90
C GLU A 167 -21.45 5.92 3.68
N ARG A 168 -21.35 5.47 2.43
CA ARG A 168 -21.06 4.06 2.11
C ARG A 168 -19.75 3.58 2.74
N GLN A 169 -18.73 4.45 2.81
CA GLN A 169 -17.45 4.11 3.42
C GLN A 169 -17.59 3.76 4.91
N LYS A 170 -18.51 4.39 5.66
CA LYS A 170 -18.73 4.09 7.10
C LYS A 170 -19.18 2.64 7.33
N ARG A 171 -19.78 1.98 6.34
CA ARG A 171 -20.19 0.57 6.41
C ARG A 171 -19.00 -0.40 6.31
N TYR A 172 -17.90 0.01 5.67
CA TYR A 172 -16.81 -0.90 5.32
C TYR A 172 -15.46 -0.57 5.97
N ARG A 173 -15.25 0.68 6.40
CA ARG A 173 -14.00 1.15 7.01
C ARG A 173 -14.25 2.11 8.17
N LEU A 174 -13.29 2.18 9.08
CA LEU A 174 -13.33 3.08 10.24
C LEU A 174 -12.51 4.33 9.93
N MET A 175 -13.09 5.51 10.13
CA MET A 175 -12.47 6.78 9.73
C MET A 175 -12.46 7.77 10.89
N TRP A 176 -11.29 8.34 11.16
CA TRP A 176 -11.09 9.49 12.03
C TRP A 176 -10.67 10.67 11.16
N MET A 177 -11.64 11.55 10.83
CA MET A 177 -11.43 12.64 9.87
C MET A 177 -10.70 13.86 10.48
N ASP A 178 -10.73 14.02 11.81
CA ASP A 178 -10.25 15.25 12.46
C ASP A 178 -8.96 15.06 13.27
N THR A 179 -8.30 13.91 13.13
CA THR A 179 -7.03 13.66 13.81
C THR A 179 -5.97 14.64 13.33
N LYS A 180 -5.11 15.10 14.24
CA LYS A 180 -4.01 16.02 13.94
C LYS A 180 -2.69 15.28 13.98
N TYR A 181 -1.78 15.61 13.06
CA TYR A 181 -0.47 14.99 13.07
C TYR A 181 0.36 15.45 14.28
N GLU A 182 0.80 14.48 15.06
CA GLU A 182 1.77 14.65 16.14
C GLU A 182 2.79 13.51 16.03
N PRO A 183 4.09 13.78 15.85
CA PRO A 183 5.10 12.74 15.79
C PRO A 183 5.02 11.81 17.00
N GLY A 184 5.14 10.51 16.76
CA GLY A 184 5.12 9.51 17.82
C GLY A 184 4.43 8.22 17.39
N ILE A 185 3.48 7.74 18.19
CA ILE A 185 2.87 6.41 18.05
C ILE A 185 1.39 6.57 17.74
N VAL A 186 0.96 5.93 16.65
CA VAL A 186 -0.43 5.64 16.36
C VAL A 186 -0.69 4.19 16.74
N LYS A 187 -1.65 3.96 17.64
CA LYS A 187 -2.09 2.63 18.05
C LYS A 187 -3.56 2.46 17.74
N VAL A 188 -3.93 1.31 17.21
CA VAL A 188 -5.32 0.91 17.01
C VAL A 188 -5.57 -0.38 17.77
N VAL A 189 -6.67 -0.40 18.54
CA VAL A 189 -7.20 -1.58 19.22
C VAL A 189 -8.52 -1.92 18.57
N ALA A 190 -8.62 -3.09 17.95
CA ALA A 190 -9.85 -3.58 17.33
C ALA A 190 -10.59 -4.52 18.29
N TYR A 191 -11.92 -4.46 18.23
CA TYR A 191 -12.81 -5.22 19.11
C TYR A 191 -13.69 -6.17 18.29
N ASP A 192 -13.93 -7.38 18.80
CA ASP A 192 -14.88 -8.33 18.23
C ASP A 192 -16.35 -7.89 18.45
N ALA A 193 -17.30 -8.72 18.03
CA ALA A 193 -18.73 -8.42 18.15
C ALA A 193 -19.21 -8.42 19.62
N GLU A 194 -18.49 -9.11 20.49
CA GLU A 194 -18.74 -9.21 21.92
C GLU A 194 -18.10 -8.05 22.71
N GLY A 195 -17.27 -7.22 22.06
CA GLY A 195 -16.58 -6.08 22.64
C GLY A 195 -15.24 -6.43 23.30
N ASN A 196 -14.70 -7.63 23.10
CA ASN A 196 -13.37 -8.00 23.56
C ASN A 196 -12.30 -7.49 22.60
N VAL A 197 -11.09 -7.25 23.11
CA VAL A 197 -9.94 -6.91 22.27
C VAL A 197 -9.59 -8.11 21.40
N ALA A 198 -9.73 -7.93 20.08
CA ALA A 198 -9.44 -8.96 19.10
C ALA A 198 -8.04 -8.79 18.49
N ALA A 199 -7.66 -7.56 18.17
CA ALA A 199 -6.37 -7.27 17.55
C ALA A 199 -5.82 -5.91 18.00
N THR A 200 -4.50 -5.75 17.93
CA THR A 200 -3.83 -4.47 18.19
C THR A 200 -2.72 -4.25 17.19
N LYS A 201 -2.63 -3.04 16.64
CA LYS A 201 -1.56 -2.65 15.71
C LYS A 201 -1.02 -1.28 16.06
N GLU A 202 0.28 -1.11 15.88
CA GLU A 202 0.96 0.17 16.08
C GLU A 202 1.74 0.58 14.84
N MET A 203 1.83 1.88 14.64
CA MET A 203 2.69 2.54 13.68
C MET A 203 3.42 3.69 14.38
N ARG A 204 4.68 3.92 13.99
CA ARG A 204 5.53 4.93 14.61
C ARG A 204 6.05 5.89 13.55
N THR A 205 6.15 7.17 13.90
CA THR A 205 6.96 8.12 13.14
C THR A 205 8.40 7.62 13.11
N ALA A 206 8.96 7.44 11.92
CA ALA A 206 10.31 6.96 11.74
C ALA A 206 11.32 8.07 12.03
N GLY A 207 12.45 7.68 12.60
CA GLY A 207 13.63 8.52 12.70
C GLY A 207 14.36 8.65 11.36
N LYS A 208 15.63 9.05 11.43
CA LYS A 208 16.47 9.17 10.23
C LYS A 208 16.65 7.80 9.55
N PRO A 209 16.49 7.71 8.21
CA PRO A 209 16.76 6.49 7.46
C PRO A 209 18.14 5.92 7.77
N HIS A 210 18.23 4.61 7.98
CA HIS A 210 19.45 3.99 8.50
C HIS A 210 19.98 2.84 7.66
N ARG A 211 19.12 1.90 7.25
CA ARG A 211 19.56 0.68 6.56
C ARG A 211 18.53 0.15 5.58
N LEU A 212 19.03 -0.60 4.60
CA LEU A 212 18.21 -1.45 3.75
C LEU A 212 17.81 -2.73 4.49
N VAL A 213 16.62 -3.25 4.19
CA VAL A 213 16.11 -4.56 4.58
C VAL A 213 15.78 -5.32 3.29
N LEU A 214 16.20 -6.58 3.21
CA LEU A 214 15.93 -7.47 2.08
C LEU A 214 15.06 -8.63 2.56
N GLU A 215 13.99 -8.90 1.83
CA GLU A 215 13.07 -10.01 2.10
C GLU A 215 12.79 -10.72 0.78
N ALA A 216 13.27 -11.96 0.64
CA ALA A 216 12.97 -12.79 -0.51
C ALA A 216 11.65 -13.53 -0.28
N ASP A 217 10.80 -13.59 -1.30
CA ASP A 217 9.60 -14.43 -1.31
C ASP A 217 9.96 -15.91 -1.07
N ARG A 218 11.09 -16.34 -1.64
CA ARG A 218 11.62 -17.70 -1.58
C ARG A 218 13.14 -17.66 -1.47
N THR A 219 13.68 -18.22 -0.38
CA THR A 219 15.13 -18.37 -0.21
C THR A 219 15.69 -19.68 -0.82
N GLU A 220 14.82 -20.51 -1.39
CA GLU A 220 15.20 -21.71 -2.16
C GLU A 220 14.46 -21.76 -3.50
N ILE A 221 15.20 -21.84 -4.60
CA ILE A 221 14.69 -21.92 -5.96
C ILE A 221 15.36 -23.04 -6.76
N THR A 222 14.74 -23.45 -7.87
CA THR A 222 15.20 -24.52 -8.74
C THR A 222 16.33 -24.02 -9.63
N ALA A 223 17.42 -24.79 -9.76
CA ALA A 223 18.57 -24.50 -10.61
C ALA A 223 18.31 -24.91 -12.08
N ASP A 224 17.27 -24.36 -12.70
CA ASP A 224 16.84 -24.68 -14.07
C ASP A 224 17.15 -23.56 -15.09
N GLY A 225 17.67 -22.41 -14.63
CA GLY A 225 17.91 -21.24 -15.47
C GLY A 225 16.64 -20.44 -15.79
N LYS A 226 15.57 -20.61 -15.01
CA LYS A 226 14.26 -19.98 -15.22
C LYS A 226 13.56 -19.58 -13.91
N ASP A 227 13.76 -20.35 -12.84
CA ASP A 227 13.12 -20.10 -11.56
C ASP A 227 13.59 -18.76 -10.99
N LEU A 228 12.64 -18.02 -10.42
CA LEU A 228 12.82 -16.65 -9.97
C LEU A 228 12.66 -16.56 -8.46
N SER A 229 13.35 -15.59 -7.86
CA SER A 229 12.98 -15.07 -6.55
C SER A 229 12.84 -13.55 -6.61
N PHE A 230 11.79 -13.07 -5.93
CA PHE A 230 11.43 -11.68 -5.79
C PHE A 230 11.89 -11.18 -4.42
N ILE A 231 12.79 -10.21 -4.43
CA ILE A 231 13.44 -9.66 -3.25
C ILE A 231 12.87 -8.25 -3.02
N THR A 232 11.99 -8.13 -2.03
CA THR A 232 11.51 -6.84 -1.56
C THR A 232 12.63 -6.11 -0.82
N ILE A 233 12.92 -4.89 -1.25
CA ILE A 233 13.89 -3.99 -0.65
C ILE A 233 13.14 -2.86 0.02
N SER A 234 13.40 -2.63 1.30
CA SER A 234 12.79 -1.54 2.05
C SER A 234 13.79 -0.77 2.90
N VAL A 235 13.42 0.45 3.31
CA VAL A 235 14.24 1.30 4.17
C VAL A 235 13.62 1.41 5.56
N VAL A 236 14.47 1.25 6.58
CA VAL A 236 14.10 1.46 7.98
C VAL A 236 15.07 2.38 8.69
N ASP A 237 14.60 3.01 9.77
CA ASP A 237 15.44 3.77 10.70
C ASP A 237 16.26 2.83 11.62
N ARG A 238 16.94 3.41 12.62
CA ARG A 238 17.74 2.63 13.59
C ARG A 238 16.89 1.70 14.48
N GLN A 239 15.64 2.03 14.69
CA GLN A 239 14.69 1.30 15.52
C GLN A 239 13.89 0.26 14.71
N GLY A 240 14.06 0.24 13.38
CA GLY A 240 13.35 -0.67 12.49
C GLY A 240 12.01 -0.12 11.98
N ASN A 241 11.69 1.16 12.23
CA ASN A 241 10.46 1.76 11.70
C ASN A 241 10.61 2.00 10.18
N PRO A 242 9.59 1.66 9.37
CA PRO A 242 9.59 1.92 7.93
C PRO A 242 9.75 3.42 7.63
N CYS A 243 10.60 3.75 6.66
CA CYS A 243 10.83 5.11 6.19
C CYS A 243 10.13 5.35 4.84
N PRO A 244 8.84 5.71 4.81
CA PRO A 244 8.05 5.79 3.57
C PRO A 244 8.41 6.98 2.69
N ASN A 245 9.20 7.96 3.17
CA ASN A 245 9.56 9.15 2.40
C ASN A 245 10.92 9.01 1.68
N VAL A 246 11.48 7.81 1.60
CA VAL A 246 12.82 7.57 1.05
C VAL A 246 12.72 7.05 -0.39
N ASN A 247 13.26 7.83 -1.33
CA ASN A 247 13.26 7.51 -2.75
C ASN A 247 14.69 7.39 -3.34
N GLU A 248 15.68 7.04 -2.51
CA GLU A 248 17.09 6.94 -2.91
C GLU A 248 17.32 5.88 -4.00
N LEU A 249 18.29 6.13 -4.89
CA LEU A 249 18.73 5.15 -5.89
C LEU A 249 19.45 3.98 -5.21
N VAL A 250 18.92 2.78 -5.41
CA VAL A 250 19.54 1.53 -4.94
C VAL A 250 20.26 0.86 -6.11
N ARG A 251 21.50 0.43 -5.88
CA ARG A 251 22.30 -0.36 -6.83
C ARG A 251 22.39 -1.80 -6.35
N PHE A 252 22.24 -2.73 -7.28
CA PHE A 252 22.22 -4.17 -7.03
C PHE A 252 23.50 -4.82 -7.54
N SER A 253 23.92 -5.89 -6.88
CA SER A 253 24.92 -6.81 -7.42
C SER A 253 24.55 -8.24 -7.06
N VAL A 254 24.66 -9.14 -8.03
CA VAL A 254 24.41 -10.57 -7.86
C VAL A 254 25.70 -11.34 -8.13
N LYS A 255 26.00 -12.31 -7.28
CA LYS A 255 27.15 -13.22 -7.42
C LYS A 255 26.71 -14.66 -7.24
N GLY A 256 27.50 -15.60 -7.77
CA GLY A 256 27.29 -17.03 -7.57
C GLY A 256 26.29 -17.64 -8.56
N ALA A 257 25.43 -18.52 -8.08
CA ALA A 257 24.64 -19.46 -8.88
C ALA A 257 23.38 -18.86 -9.53
N GLY A 258 23.45 -17.63 -10.02
CA GLY A 258 22.39 -16.99 -10.79
C GLY A 258 22.70 -15.54 -11.13
N SER A 259 21.70 -14.80 -11.58
CA SER A 259 21.88 -13.46 -12.13
C SER A 259 20.74 -12.50 -11.77
N TYR A 260 21.01 -11.21 -11.89
CA TYR A 260 19.98 -10.17 -11.82
C TYR A 260 19.09 -10.24 -13.07
N ARG A 261 17.76 -10.17 -12.88
CA ARG A 261 16.80 -10.22 -13.98
C ARG A 261 16.13 -8.88 -14.25
N ALA A 262 15.50 -8.30 -13.23
CA ALA A 262 14.77 -7.05 -13.35
C ALA A 262 14.51 -6.41 -11.98
N ALA A 263 14.01 -5.18 -11.96
CA ALA A 263 13.46 -4.53 -10.78
C ALA A 263 12.25 -3.68 -11.17
N ALA A 264 11.36 -3.44 -10.20
CA ALA A 264 10.24 -2.52 -10.30
C ALA A 264 10.01 -1.87 -8.93
N ASN A 265 9.59 -0.60 -8.91
CA ASN A 265 9.26 0.12 -7.68
C ASN A 265 7.77 0.44 -7.55
N GLY A 266 6.99 0.31 -8.64
CA GLY A 266 5.56 0.59 -8.65
C GLY A 266 5.19 2.07 -8.80
N ASP A 267 6.16 2.95 -9.08
CA ASP A 267 5.89 4.34 -9.41
C ASP A 267 5.46 4.47 -10.89
N PRO A 268 4.24 4.93 -11.19
CA PRO A 268 3.74 5.05 -12.56
C PRO A 268 4.45 6.11 -13.41
N ALA A 269 5.24 6.98 -12.77
CA ALA A 269 5.97 8.07 -13.39
C ALA A 269 7.49 7.81 -13.43
N SER A 270 7.96 6.67 -12.91
CA SER A 270 9.39 6.34 -12.88
C SER A 270 9.91 5.97 -14.26
N LEU A 271 11.03 6.57 -14.67
CA LEU A 271 11.70 6.28 -15.93
C LEU A 271 12.88 5.29 -15.77
N ASP A 272 13.06 4.73 -14.57
CA ASP A 272 14.11 3.74 -14.33
C ASP A 272 13.85 2.46 -15.14
N LEU A 273 14.88 1.99 -15.84
CA LEU A 273 14.77 0.82 -16.71
C LEU A 273 14.83 -0.47 -15.91
N PHE A 274 13.80 -1.30 -16.04
CA PHE A 274 13.64 -2.53 -15.26
C PHE A 274 14.83 -3.49 -15.36
N HIS A 275 15.46 -3.60 -16.53
CA HIS A 275 16.55 -4.54 -16.79
C HIS A 275 17.93 -4.05 -16.34
N LEU A 276 18.05 -2.81 -15.84
CA LEU A 276 19.32 -2.30 -15.31
C LEU A 276 19.42 -2.60 -13.81
N PRO A 277 20.62 -2.89 -13.27
CA PRO A 277 20.80 -3.33 -11.89
C PRO A 277 20.79 -2.17 -10.89
N HIS A 278 19.85 -1.24 -11.06
CA HIS A 278 19.59 -0.15 -10.15
C HIS A 278 18.17 0.38 -10.34
N MET A 279 17.58 0.89 -9.27
CA MET A 279 16.28 1.53 -9.30
C MET A 279 16.08 2.40 -8.05
N HIS A 280 15.40 3.52 -8.20
CA HIS A 280 14.96 4.36 -7.09
C HIS A 280 13.89 3.65 -6.29
N LEU A 281 13.97 3.76 -4.98
CA LEU A 281 12.85 3.41 -4.12
C LEU A 281 11.65 4.29 -4.48
N PHE A 282 10.45 3.72 -4.38
CA PHE A 282 9.21 4.48 -4.39
C PHE A 282 8.54 4.30 -3.04
N ASN A 283 8.40 5.41 -2.33
CA ASN A 283 7.88 5.47 -0.97
C ASN A 283 8.51 4.41 -0.03
N GLY A 284 9.84 4.38 -0.03
CA GLY A 284 10.64 3.52 0.85
C GLY A 284 10.76 2.05 0.41
N LYS A 285 10.21 1.65 -0.74
CA LYS A 285 10.25 0.25 -1.23
C LYS A 285 10.48 0.11 -2.73
N LEU A 286 11.03 -1.04 -3.11
CA LEU A 286 11.05 -1.59 -4.47
C LEU A 286 11.19 -3.12 -4.41
N VAL A 287 11.03 -3.81 -5.54
CA VAL A 287 11.31 -5.25 -5.68
C VAL A 287 12.38 -5.48 -6.75
N ALA A 288 13.40 -6.27 -6.42
CA ALA A 288 14.38 -6.78 -7.36
C ALA A 288 14.13 -8.28 -7.62
N ILE A 289 14.37 -8.73 -8.84
CA ILE A 289 14.12 -10.10 -9.27
C ILE A 289 15.46 -10.72 -9.67
N VAL A 290 15.74 -11.90 -9.13
CA VAL A 290 16.90 -12.71 -9.50
C VAL A 290 16.44 -14.02 -10.14
N GLU A 291 17.26 -14.53 -11.06
CA GLU A 291 17.01 -15.75 -11.81
C GLU A 291 18.10 -16.78 -11.48
N SER A 292 17.70 -18.03 -11.28
CA SER A 292 18.64 -19.12 -11.04
C SER A 292 19.54 -19.37 -12.25
N SER A 293 20.71 -19.95 -12.02
CA SER A 293 21.48 -20.59 -13.10
C SER A 293 21.03 -22.05 -13.28
N ARG A 294 21.61 -22.76 -14.26
CA ARG A 294 21.42 -24.22 -14.43
C ARG A 294 22.31 -25.07 -13.51
N GLN A 295 23.12 -24.44 -12.66
CA GLN A 295 24.00 -25.12 -11.74
C GLN A 295 23.52 -24.84 -10.30
N PRO A 296 23.30 -25.89 -9.50
CA PRO A 296 23.02 -25.72 -8.07
C PRO A 296 24.13 -24.95 -7.35
N GLY A 297 23.77 -24.21 -6.32
CA GLY A 297 24.71 -23.42 -5.54
C GLY A 297 24.04 -22.32 -4.73
N ILE A 298 24.79 -21.26 -4.44
CA ILE A 298 24.32 -20.09 -3.70
C ILE A 298 24.40 -18.89 -4.63
N LEU A 299 23.27 -18.18 -4.77
CA LEU A 299 23.17 -16.85 -5.35
C LEU A 299 23.17 -15.83 -4.20
N THR A 300 24.13 -14.92 -4.18
CA THR A 300 24.19 -13.82 -3.22
C THR A 300 23.76 -12.52 -3.88
N PHE A 301 22.67 -11.93 -3.40
CA PHE A 301 22.19 -10.61 -3.81
C PHE A 301 22.63 -9.56 -2.79
N GLU A 302 23.18 -8.44 -3.25
CA GLU A 302 23.58 -7.29 -2.41
C GLU A 302 22.96 -6.00 -2.95
N ALA A 303 22.46 -5.16 -2.05
CA ALA A 303 21.87 -3.86 -2.36
C ALA A 303 22.59 -2.73 -1.61
N LYS A 304 22.83 -1.61 -2.30
CA LYS A 304 23.52 -0.42 -1.77
C LYS A 304 22.81 0.86 -2.18
N ALA A 305 22.68 1.80 -1.25
CA ALA A 305 22.16 3.14 -1.49
C ALA A 305 23.00 4.17 -0.71
N LYS A 306 23.04 5.41 -1.20
CA LYS A 306 23.81 6.48 -0.55
C LYS A 306 23.24 6.76 0.85
N GLY A 307 24.11 6.88 1.85
CA GLY A 307 23.70 7.21 3.22
C GLY A 307 23.01 6.08 4.00
N LEU A 308 22.79 4.90 3.40
CA LEU A 308 22.16 3.75 4.04
C LEU A 308 23.17 2.60 4.22
N ARG A 309 23.03 1.86 5.31
CA ARG A 309 23.77 0.61 5.51
C ARG A 309 23.31 -0.41 4.46
N LYS A 310 24.26 -0.93 3.68
CA LYS A 310 24.03 -1.98 2.68
C LYS A 310 23.47 -3.26 3.30
N ALA A 311 22.78 -4.05 2.51
CA ALA A 311 22.23 -5.35 2.91
C ALA A 311 22.54 -6.41 1.85
N SER A 312 22.58 -7.68 2.26
CA SER A 312 22.78 -8.82 1.38
C SER A 312 21.95 -10.01 1.87
N ILE A 313 21.52 -10.85 0.93
CA ILE A 313 20.75 -12.07 1.18
C ILE A 313 21.26 -13.18 0.26
N ASP A 314 21.31 -14.40 0.79
CA ASP A 314 21.65 -15.60 0.04
C ASP A 314 20.39 -16.38 -0.34
N ILE A 315 20.33 -16.84 -1.58
CA ILE A 315 19.28 -17.69 -2.13
C ILE A 315 19.93 -18.98 -2.61
N ARG A 316 19.43 -20.11 -2.11
CA ARG A 316 19.90 -21.43 -2.50
C ARG A 316 19.25 -21.83 -3.83
N THR A 317 20.06 -22.26 -4.78
CA THR A 317 19.59 -22.88 -6.03
C THR A 317 19.86 -24.38 -5.96
N ARG A 318 18.86 -25.21 -6.26
CA ARG A 318 18.94 -26.68 -6.18
C ARG A 318 18.42 -27.38 -7.42
#